data_AF-A0A7Y4RNW3-F1
#
_entry.id   AF-A0A7Y4RNW3-F1
#
_cell.length_a   1.000
_cell.length_b   1.000
_cell.length_c   1.000
_cell.angle_alpha   90.00
_cell.angle_beta   90.00
_cell.angle_gamma   90.00
#
_symmetry.space_group_name_H-M   'P 1'
#
loop_
_entity.id
_entity.type
_entity.pdbx_description
1 polymer ?
#
loop_
_entity_poly.entity_id
_entity_poly.type
_entity_poly.pdbx_seq_one_letter_code
_entity_poly.pdbx_strand_id
1 'polypeptide(L)'
;IEEGRAHLERAFARDPYHIWYKNTLDLLDQLKTFRTVSTPRFQIVAPAAEVDLLALYLGPLLEEAYDSLAARYEYRPPPPVRIELYRRHADFSVRTVGLAGLGALGVSFGTVLVMDAPSARDPGSFNWGTTAWHELAHTFTLGLSAHRVPRWFSEGLSVLEERRARRGWGADPTPEFLAFFKAQRLLPVSRLNDGFVRPSHPAEIEFSYYQASLLCEMIEQQWGRGALVAMLKAYRDGQDTPEIFAAVLKLTPNGLVERFESWLRARFVGPLGAIAPWSGRGPATGEFRDLLRSARTMVAAGRTEEARRVLERAEALFPEYAGPDAPALGLGHLLKERGDIRGAATALARHNGRDETALDSNTEEAALREQTGDLPGAVAALERLIWISPYDPAMHTRLADLLDRRGDFPRAVRERRAALAAGPPDRLEARYQLARALLQAGDAASARREILGVLEAAPGFEKAQTLLLELRKKPPEGRTP
;
A
#
# COMPACT_ATOMS: atom_id res chain seq x y z
N ILE A 1 10.64 -20.36 -20.54
CA ILE A 1 11.60 -20.45 -19.40
C ILE A 1 12.74 -21.39 -19.74
N GLU A 2 12.47 -22.65 -20.09
CA GLU A 2 13.52 -23.66 -20.40
C GLU A 2 14.49 -23.24 -21.51
N GLU A 3 13.99 -22.66 -22.61
CA GLU A 3 14.86 -22.15 -23.68
C GLU A 3 15.81 -21.05 -23.17
N GLY A 4 15.27 -20.04 -22.47
CA GLY A 4 16.07 -18.97 -21.87
C GLY A 4 17.12 -19.47 -20.89
N ARG A 5 16.77 -20.48 -20.07
CA ARG A 5 17.71 -21.18 -19.19
C ARG A 5 18.85 -21.82 -20.00
N ALA A 6 18.55 -22.59 -21.04
CA ALA A 6 19.56 -23.27 -21.84
C ALA A 6 20.53 -22.27 -22.54
N HIS A 7 20.05 -21.09 -22.90
CA HIS A 7 20.91 -20.00 -23.38
C HIS A 7 21.82 -19.44 -22.28
N LEU A 8 21.28 -19.19 -21.09
CA LEU A 8 22.04 -18.70 -19.94
C LEU A 8 23.08 -19.70 -19.46
N GLU A 9 22.76 -20.99 -19.43
CA GLU A 9 23.69 -22.06 -19.05
C GLU A 9 24.87 -22.15 -20.03
N ARG A 10 24.60 -22.04 -21.35
CA ARG A 10 25.65 -21.98 -22.37
C ARG A 10 26.53 -20.73 -22.23
N ALA A 11 25.94 -19.58 -21.91
CA ALA A 11 26.69 -18.35 -21.69
C ALA A 11 27.55 -18.43 -20.42
N PHE A 12 26.98 -18.94 -19.33
CA PHE A 12 27.66 -19.13 -18.05
C PHE A 12 28.80 -20.15 -18.13
N ALA A 13 28.65 -21.23 -18.90
CA ALA A 13 29.73 -22.18 -19.14
C ALA A 13 30.96 -21.54 -19.84
N ARG A 14 30.76 -20.45 -20.59
CA ARG A 14 31.82 -19.69 -21.25
C ARG A 14 32.41 -18.59 -20.37
N ASP A 15 31.61 -18.01 -19.47
CA ASP A 15 32.06 -17.04 -18.48
C ASP A 15 31.42 -17.32 -17.10
N PRO A 16 32.03 -18.22 -16.31
CA PRO A 16 31.50 -18.64 -15.00
C PRO A 16 31.56 -17.55 -13.93
N TYR A 17 32.21 -16.41 -14.21
CA TYR A 17 32.34 -15.30 -13.27
C TYR A 17 31.35 -14.16 -13.58
N HIS A 18 30.60 -14.26 -14.67
CA HIS A 18 29.62 -13.25 -15.04
C HIS A 18 28.40 -13.28 -14.10
N ILE A 19 28.37 -12.30 -13.20
CA ILE A 19 27.37 -12.20 -12.12
C ILE A 19 25.94 -12.21 -12.65
N TRP A 20 25.67 -11.56 -13.79
CA TRP A 20 24.34 -11.50 -14.37
C TRP A 20 23.81 -12.88 -14.79
N TYR A 21 24.66 -13.76 -15.35
CA TYR A 21 24.24 -15.12 -15.73
C TYR A 21 23.97 -15.95 -14.48
N LYS A 22 24.88 -15.90 -13.50
CA LYS A 22 24.74 -16.63 -12.23
C LYS A 22 23.46 -16.22 -11.49
N ASN A 23 23.25 -14.93 -11.29
CA ASN A 23 22.07 -14.40 -10.60
C ASN A 23 20.77 -14.82 -11.30
N THR A 24 20.73 -14.73 -12.63
CA THR A 24 19.54 -15.10 -13.40
C THR A 24 19.26 -16.61 -13.33
N LEU A 25 20.29 -17.46 -13.42
CA LEU A 25 20.14 -18.91 -13.26
C LEU A 25 19.63 -19.29 -11.87
N ASP A 26 20.17 -18.67 -10.82
CA ASP A 26 19.73 -18.88 -9.43
C ASP A 26 18.27 -18.46 -9.25
N LEU A 27 17.88 -17.30 -9.81
CA LEU A 27 16.50 -16.83 -9.81
C LEU A 27 15.57 -17.83 -10.51
N LEU A 28 15.97 -18.35 -11.67
CA LEU A 28 15.18 -19.33 -12.40
C LEU A 28 15.03 -20.64 -11.62
N ASP A 29 15.97 -21.00 -10.74
CA ASP A 29 15.82 -22.15 -9.84
C ASP A 29 14.84 -21.84 -8.70
N GLN A 30 14.88 -20.64 -8.13
CA GLN A 30 13.90 -20.21 -7.12
C GLN A 30 12.48 -20.18 -7.67
N LEU A 31 12.28 -19.69 -8.90
CA LEU A 31 10.97 -19.59 -9.54
C LEU A 31 10.25 -20.94 -9.71
N LYS A 32 10.98 -22.06 -9.72
CA LYS A 32 10.38 -23.42 -9.74
C LYS A 32 9.57 -23.73 -8.47
N THR A 33 9.85 -23.03 -7.38
CA THR A 33 9.15 -23.20 -6.09
C THR A 33 7.89 -22.34 -5.96
N PHE A 34 7.65 -21.46 -6.94
CA PHE A 34 6.52 -20.53 -6.88
C PHE A 34 5.25 -21.26 -7.29
N ARG A 35 4.13 -20.85 -6.71
CA ARG A 35 2.78 -21.28 -7.08
C ARG A 35 2.03 -20.11 -7.70
N THR A 36 1.06 -20.45 -8.55
CA THR A 36 0.17 -19.47 -9.17
C THR A 36 -1.24 -19.64 -8.60
N VAL A 37 -1.84 -18.55 -8.13
CA VAL A 37 -3.26 -18.44 -7.81
C VAL A 37 -3.88 -17.53 -8.87
N SER A 38 -4.96 -17.98 -9.50
CA SER A 38 -5.63 -17.22 -10.57
C SER A 38 -6.93 -16.60 -10.08
N THR A 39 -7.20 -15.39 -10.56
CA THR A 39 -8.50 -14.72 -10.51
C THR A 39 -9.02 -14.58 -11.95
N PRO A 40 -10.21 -14.01 -12.21
CA PRO A 40 -10.70 -13.81 -13.57
C PRO A 40 -9.73 -13.06 -14.49
N ARG A 41 -9.02 -12.04 -13.97
CA ARG A 41 -8.10 -11.20 -14.76
C ARG A 41 -6.63 -11.33 -14.39
N PHE A 42 -6.29 -11.98 -13.28
CA PHE A 42 -4.92 -11.98 -12.77
C PHE A 42 -4.35 -13.38 -12.55
N GLN A 43 -3.03 -13.45 -12.68
CA GLN A 43 -2.20 -14.56 -12.19
C GLN A 43 -1.28 -14.04 -11.11
N ILE A 44 -1.55 -14.42 -9.86
CA ILE A 44 -0.73 -14.06 -8.69
C ILE A 44 0.29 -15.16 -8.46
N VAL A 45 1.56 -14.81 -8.57
CA VAL A 45 2.66 -15.77 -8.52
C VAL A 45 3.60 -15.39 -7.39
N ALA A 46 3.75 -16.28 -6.41
CA ALA A 46 4.58 -16.05 -5.24
C ALA A 46 5.14 -17.38 -4.72
N PRO A 47 6.11 -17.36 -3.79
CA PRO A 47 6.57 -18.57 -3.11
C PRO A 47 5.40 -19.38 -2.54
N ALA A 48 5.46 -20.70 -2.67
CA ALA A 48 4.36 -21.58 -2.26
C ALA A 48 3.94 -21.40 -0.79
N ALA A 49 4.87 -21.02 0.08
CA ALA A 49 4.62 -20.78 1.50
C ALA A 49 3.79 -19.52 1.80
N GLU A 50 3.66 -18.59 0.86
CA GLU A 50 3.03 -17.28 1.10
C GLU A 50 1.87 -16.99 0.16
N VAL A 51 1.84 -17.60 -1.02
CA VAL A 51 0.87 -17.28 -2.08
C VAL A 51 -0.57 -17.37 -1.61
N ASP A 52 -0.91 -18.34 -0.74
CA ASP A 52 -2.27 -18.54 -0.26
C ASP A 52 -2.71 -17.37 0.64
N LEU A 53 -1.83 -16.86 1.50
CA LEU A 53 -2.08 -15.70 2.34
C LEU A 53 -2.18 -14.43 1.50
N LEU A 54 -1.19 -14.18 0.64
CA LEU A 54 -1.12 -12.96 -0.16
C LEU A 54 -2.30 -12.85 -1.13
N ALA A 55 -2.68 -13.95 -1.79
CA ALA A 55 -3.76 -13.96 -2.77
C ALA A 55 -5.14 -13.71 -2.15
N LEU A 56 -5.36 -13.99 -0.85
CA LEU A 56 -6.63 -13.68 -0.17
C LEU A 56 -6.95 -12.19 -0.19
N TYR A 57 -5.92 -11.34 -0.18
CA TYR A 57 -6.06 -9.88 -0.18
C TYR A 57 -5.76 -9.27 -1.54
N LEU A 58 -4.68 -9.73 -2.19
CA LEU A 58 -4.23 -9.18 -3.46
C LEU A 58 -5.20 -9.46 -4.61
N GLY A 59 -5.84 -10.63 -4.62
CA GLY A 59 -6.81 -10.98 -5.67
C GLY A 59 -7.97 -10.00 -5.73
N PRO A 60 -8.77 -9.83 -4.65
CA PRO A 60 -9.83 -8.84 -4.61
C PRO A 60 -9.35 -7.41 -4.87
N LEU A 61 -8.19 -7.03 -4.31
CA LEU A 61 -7.61 -5.69 -4.52
C LEU A 61 -7.34 -5.41 -6.00
N LEU A 62 -6.71 -6.35 -6.71
CA LEU A 62 -6.35 -6.18 -8.11
C LEU A 62 -7.58 -6.17 -9.02
N GLU A 63 -8.58 -6.99 -8.71
CA GLU A 63 -9.85 -6.99 -9.45
C GLU A 63 -10.60 -5.65 -9.29
N GLU A 64 -10.67 -5.13 -8.06
CA GLU A 64 -11.22 -3.80 -7.76
C GLU A 64 -10.43 -2.70 -8.50
N ALA A 65 -9.10 -2.74 -8.39
CA ALA A 65 -8.21 -1.77 -9.01
C ALA A 65 -8.37 -1.78 -10.53
N TYR A 66 -8.44 -2.95 -11.16
CA TYR A 66 -8.65 -3.05 -12.61
C TYR A 66 -9.94 -2.37 -13.04
N ASP A 67 -11.06 -2.61 -12.34
CA ASP A 67 -12.35 -1.99 -12.70
C ASP A 67 -12.32 -0.47 -12.53
N SER A 68 -11.74 0.00 -11.43
CA SER A 68 -11.56 1.43 -11.16
C SER A 68 -10.70 2.11 -12.26
N LEU A 69 -9.53 1.55 -12.53
CA LEU A 69 -8.58 2.08 -13.51
C LEU A 69 -9.12 1.98 -14.95
N ALA A 70 -9.82 0.90 -15.30
CA ALA A 70 -10.44 0.74 -16.61
C ALA A 70 -11.52 1.80 -16.86
N ALA A 71 -12.35 2.09 -15.85
CA ALA A 71 -13.35 3.14 -15.93
C ALA A 71 -12.71 4.54 -15.99
N ARG A 72 -11.57 4.73 -15.33
CA ARG A 72 -10.89 6.03 -15.28
C ARG A 72 -10.13 6.36 -16.56
N TYR A 73 -9.39 5.39 -17.10
CA TYR A 73 -8.51 5.59 -18.26
C TYR A 73 -9.14 5.20 -19.60
N GLU A 74 -10.36 4.65 -19.60
CA GLU A 74 -11.04 4.20 -20.82
C GLU A 74 -10.20 3.18 -21.63
N TYR A 75 -9.39 2.39 -20.92
CA TYR A 75 -8.47 1.42 -21.49
C TYR A 75 -8.53 0.13 -20.66
N ARG A 76 -8.41 -1.02 -21.33
CA ARG A 76 -8.44 -2.33 -20.68
C ARG A 76 -7.22 -3.14 -21.11
N PRO A 77 -6.19 -3.27 -20.27
CA PRO A 77 -5.05 -4.15 -20.52
C PRO A 77 -5.53 -5.59 -20.72
N PRO A 78 -4.99 -6.35 -21.70
CA PRO A 78 -5.48 -7.70 -21.97
C PRO A 78 -5.16 -8.64 -20.79
N PRO A 79 -6.14 -9.41 -20.28
CA PRO A 79 -5.88 -10.44 -19.29
C PRO A 79 -5.24 -11.70 -19.94
N PRO A 80 -4.54 -12.55 -19.16
CA PRO A 80 -4.26 -12.36 -17.74
C PRO A 80 -3.15 -11.33 -17.51
N VAL A 81 -3.32 -10.49 -16.50
CA VAL A 81 -2.28 -9.63 -15.96
C VAL A 81 -1.54 -10.43 -14.88
N ARG A 82 -0.23 -10.61 -15.04
CA ARG A 82 0.59 -11.44 -14.16
C ARG A 82 1.30 -10.59 -13.13
N ILE A 83 1.17 -10.91 -11.85
CA ILE A 83 1.91 -10.28 -10.75
C ILE A 83 2.82 -11.29 -10.06
N GLU A 84 4.11 -10.98 -9.98
CA GLU A 84 5.12 -11.81 -9.33
C GLU A 84 5.60 -11.13 -8.03
N LEU A 85 5.50 -11.83 -6.91
CA LEU A 85 5.96 -11.35 -5.60
C LEU A 85 7.19 -12.12 -5.15
N TYR A 86 8.23 -11.39 -4.73
CA TYR A 86 9.52 -11.97 -4.35
C TYR A 86 9.78 -11.81 -2.86
N ARG A 87 10.10 -12.93 -2.19
CA ARG A 87 10.44 -12.97 -0.76
C ARG A 87 11.74 -12.24 -0.40
N ARG A 88 12.64 -12.07 -1.38
CA ARG A 88 13.94 -11.43 -1.19
C ARG A 88 14.04 -10.29 -2.18
N HIS A 89 14.39 -9.11 -1.68
CA HIS A 89 14.57 -7.93 -2.51
C HIS A 89 15.62 -8.12 -3.62
N ALA A 90 16.67 -8.89 -3.34
CA ALA A 90 17.68 -9.25 -4.34
C ALA A 90 17.10 -10.01 -5.54
N ASP A 91 16.14 -10.92 -5.32
CA ASP A 91 15.53 -11.70 -6.41
C ASP A 91 14.65 -10.81 -7.29
N PHE A 92 13.86 -9.90 -6.68
CA PHE A 92 13.10 -8.88 -7.39
C PHE A 92 14.02 -7.97 -8.24
N SER A 93 15.13 -7.52 -7.64
CA SER A 93 16.12 -6.69 -8.33
C SER A 93 16.73 -7.42 -9.54
N VAL A 94 17.13 -8.69 -9.36
CA VAL A 94 17.64 -9.54 -10.44
C VAL A 94 16.57 -9.78 -11.51
N ARG A 95 15.31 -9.99 -11.12
CA ARG A 95 14.20 -10.17 -12.08
C ARG A 95 14.00 -8.97 -13.00
N THR A 96 14.34 -7.79 -12.51
CA THR A 96 14.07 -6.50 -13.16
C THR A 96 15.26 -6.01 -13.99
N VAL A 97 16.46 -6.01 -13.40
CA VAL A 97 17.68 -5.45 -14.02
C VAL A 97 18.85 -6.45 -14.08
N GLY A 98 18.66 -7.68 -13.60
CA GLY A 98 19.66 -8.75 -13.59
C GLY A 98 20.79 -8.60 -12.56
N LEU A 99 20.75 -7.56 -11.75
CA LEU A 99 21.66 -7.31 -10.64
C LEU A 99 20.88 -7.06 -9.36
N ALA A 100 21.50 -7.29 -8.21
CA ALA A 100 20.94 -6.89 -6.92
C ALA A 100 21.16 -5.38 -6.67
N GLY A 101 20.31 -4.75 -5.85
CA GLY A 101 20.47 -3.36 -5.40
C GLY A 101 19.57 -2.32 -6.07
N LEU A 102 18.52 -2.73 -6.80
CA LEU A 102 17.52 -1.82 -7.33
C LEU A 102 16.67 -1.20 -6.20
N GLY A 103 16.70 0.11 -6.02
CA GLY A 103 15.95 0.79 -4.94
C GLY A 103 14.42 0.85 -5.07
N ALA A 104 13.81 0.15 -6.04
CA ALA A 104 12.36 0.13 -6.24
C ALA A 104 11.65 -0.91 -5.37
N LEU A 105 10.33 -0.77 -5.19
CA LEU A 105 9.48 -1.76 -4.50
C LEU A 105 8.66 -2.61 -5.49
N GLY A 106 8.42 -2.07 -6.69
CA GLY A 106 7.72 -2.72 -7.78
C GLY A 106 8.18 -2.17 -9.13
N VAL A 107 7.90 -2.92 -10.20
CA VAL A 107 8.02 -2.49 -11.59
C VAL A 107 6.92 -3.13 -12.44
N SER A 108 6.31 -2.31 -13.30
CA SER A 108 5.39 -2.75 -14.35
C SER A 108 6.06 -2.81 -15.72
N PHE A 109 5.92 -3.95 -16.39
CA PHE A 109 6.30 -4.17 -17.78
C PHE A 109 5.05 -4.28 -18.69
N GLY A 110 3.98 -3.53 -18.36
CA GLY A 110 2.67 -3.71 -18.97
C GLY A 110 1.91 -4.83 -18.26
N THR A 111 1.53 -5.90 -18.95
CA THR A 111 0.72 -6.97 -18.32
C THR A 111 1.52 -7.91 -17.40
N VAL A 112 2.78 -7.58 -17.10
CA VAL A 112 3.62 -8.29 -16.12
C VAL A 112 4.10 -7.28 -15.08
N LEU A 113 3.72 -7.51 -13.84
CA LEU A 113 4.13 -6.74 -12.67
C LEU A 113 5.05 -7.59 -11.83
N VAL A 114 6.10 -6.99 -11.30
CA VAL A 114 7.01 -7.63 -10.36
C VAL A 114 7.16 -6.73 -9.15
N MET A 115 7.12 -7.28 -7.94
CA MET A 115 7.29 -6.49 -6.73
C MET A 115 7.87 -7.30 -5.57
N ASP A 116 8.37 -6.58 -4.59
CA ASP A 116 8.72 -7.15 -3.29
C ASP A 116 7.45 -7.71 -2.61
N ALA A 117 7.53 -8.95 -2.11
CA ALA A 117 6.55 -9.45 -1.15
C ALA A 117 6.71 -8.70 0.18
N PRO A 118 5.68 -8.63 1.03
CA PRO A 118 5.79 -7.97 2.33
C PRO A 118 6.92 -8.54 3.21
N SER A 119 7.25 -9.83 3.03
CA SER A 119 8.36 -10.51 3.72
C SER A 119 9.77 -10.06 3.29
N ALA A 120 9.89 -9.35 2.17
CA ALA A 120 11.16 -8.96 1.58
C ALA A 120 11.77 -7.71 2.23
N ARG A 121 10.98 -7.02 3.06
CA ARG A 121 11.36 -5.80 3.75
C ARG A 121 11.01 -5.90 5.23
N ASP A 122 11.58 -5.00 6.03
CA ASP A 122 11.24 -4.91 7.43
C ASP A 122 9.77 -4.50 7.61
N PRO A 123 9.05 -5.06 8.59
CA PRO A 123 7.68 -4.65 8.89
C PRO A 123 7.58 -3.14 9.12
N GLY A 124 6.58 -2.49 8.51
CA GLY A 124 6.41 -1.03 8.62
C GLY A 124 7.28 -0.20 7.66
N SER A 125 8.07 -0.84 6.78
CA SER A 125 8.88 -0.09 5.81
C SER A 125 8.14 0.31 4.53
N PHE A 126 7.06 -0.38 4.19
CA PHE A 126 6.20 -0.04 3.05
C PHE A 126 4.82 -0.67 3.21
N ASN A 127 3.88 -0.18 2.41
CA ASN A 127 2.56 -0.78 2.26
C ASN A 127 2.49 -1.53 0.93
N TRP A 128 2.14 -2.82 0.95
CA TRP A 128 2.20 -3.64 -0.26
C TRP A 128 0.93 -3.56 -1.11
N GLY A 129 -0.18 -3.11 -0.54
CA GLY A 129 -1.42 -2.87 -1.27
C GLY A 129 -1.32 -1.62 -2.16
N THR A 130 -0.77 -0.53 -1.61
CA THR A 130 -0.49 0.69 -2.38
C THR A 130 0.47 0.41 -3.53
N THR A 131 1.57 -0.32 -3.29
CA THR A 131 2.53 -0.69 -4.35
C THR A 131 1.86 -1.51 -5.45
N ALA A 132 1.04 -2.50 -5.11
CA ALA A 132 0.34 -3.29 -6.13
C ALA A 132 -0.62 -2.43 -6.97
N TRP A 133 -1.31 -1.47 -6.35
CA TRP A 133 -2.19 -0.53 -7.04
C TRP A 133 -1.40 0.41 -7.96
N HIS A 134 -0.26 0.92 -7.48
CA HIS A 134 0.67 1.75 -8.24
C HIS A 134 1.16 1.05 -9.50
N GLU A 135 1.70 -0.16 -9.36
CA GLU A 135 2.24 -0.91 -10.50
C GLU A 135 1.13 -1.28 -11.49
N LEU A 136 -0.09 -1.53 -11.00
CA LEU A 136 -1.22 -1.74 -11.89
C LEU A 136 -1.61 -0.47 -12.63
N ALA A 137 -1.58 0.70 -12.00
CA ALA A 137 -1.83 1.98 -12.67
C ALA A 137 -0.86 2.19 -13.86
N HIS A 138 0.42 1.84 -13.70
CA HIS A 138 1.37 1.84 -14.82
C HIS A 138 0.95 0.96 -15.98
N THR A 139 0.37 -0.21 -15.73
CA THR A 139 -0.13 -1.10 -16.79
C THR A 139 -1.18 -0.41 -17.68
N PHE A 140 -2.00 0.46 -17.09
CA PHE A 140 -2.99 1.25 -17.84
C PHE A 140 -2.35 2.43 -18.57
N THR A 141 -1.49 3.20 -17.89
CA THR A 141 -0.88 4.40 -18.49
C THR A 141 0.11 4.06 -19.60
N LEU A 142 0.93 3.02 -19.42
CA LEU A 142 1.85 2.50 -20.44
C LEU A 142 1.08 1.93 -21.63
N GLY A 143 0.04 1.14 -21.39
CA GLY A 143 -0.76 0.55 -22.46
C GLY A 143 -1.51 1.60 -23.29
N LEU A 144 -2.18 2.55 -22.63
CA LEU A 144 -2.93 3.61 -23.31
C LEU A 144 -2.01 4.55 -24.12
N SER A 145 -0.80 4.79 -23.62
CA SER A 145 0.19 5.67 -24.29
C SER A 145 1.11 4.94 -25.28
N ALA A 146 0.92 3.64 -25.51
CA ALA A 146 1.85 2.78 -26.25
C ALA A 146 3.32 2.97 -25.81
N HIS A 147 3.54 3.03 -24.49
CA HIS A 147 4.85 3.21 -23.84
C HIS A 147 5.56 4.54 -24.16
N ARG A 148 4.84 5.55 -24.65
CA ARG A 148 5.39 6.88 -24.97
C ARG A 148 5.14 7.95 -23.91
N VAL A 149 4.39 7.61 -22.85
CA VAL A 149 4.15 8.53 -21.72
C VAL A 149 5.47 8.91 -21.04
N PRO A 150 5.72 10.20 -20.74
CA PRO A 150 6.89 10.60 -19.98
C PRO A 150 6.79 10.11 -18.54
N ARG A 151 7.95 9.80 -17.93
CA ARG A 151 8.02 9.21 -16.60
C ARG A 151 7.24 10.01 -15.56
N TRP A 152 7.47 11.32 -15.46
CA TRP A 152 6.75 12.17 -14.50
C TRP A 152 5.23 12.00 -14.58
N PHE A 153 4.67 11.81 -15.77
CA PHE A 153 3.22 11.72 -15.94
C PHE A 153 2.71 10.34 -15.55
N SER A 154 3.43 9.28 -15.91
CA SER A 154 3.10 7.93 -15.47
C SER A 154 3.19 7.78 -13.95
N GLU A 155 4.30 8.21 -13.34
CA GLU A 155 4.52 8.16 -11.89
C GLU A 155 3.51 9.03 -11.15
N GLY A 156 3.25 10.26 -11.64
CA GLY A 156 2.29 11.17 -11.04
C GLY A 156 0.86 10.60 -11.05
N LEU A 157 0.46 9.95 -12.14
CA LEU A 157 -0.83 9.26 -12.21
C LEU A 157 -0.87 8.07 -11.25
N SER A 158 0.17 7.24 -11.19
CA SER A 158 0.21 6.10 -10.28
C SER A 158 0.07 6.51 -8.80
N VAL A 159 0.84 7.51 -8.35
CA VAL A 159 0.75 8.05 -6.98
C VAL A 159 -0.60 8.73 -6.71
N LEU A 160 -1.18 9.40 -7.71
CA LEU A 160 -2.53 9.96 -7.59
C LEU A 160 -3.58 8.86 -7.40
N GLU A 161 -3.43 7.72 -8.08
CA GLU A 161 -4.34 6.59 -7.93
C GLU A 161 -4.19 5.87 -6.60
N GLU A 162 -2.99 5.77 -6.02
CA GLU A 162 -2.79 5.29 -4.64
C GLU A 162 -3.64 6.10 -3.64
N ARG A 163 -3.47 7.43 -3.68
CA ARG A 163 -4.14 8.39 -2.79
C ARG A 163 -5.67 8.36 -2.93
N ARG A 164 -6.17 7.84 -4.05
CA ARG A 164 -7.61 7.68 -4.34
C ARG A 164 -8.15 6.34 -3.91
N ALA A 165 -7.33 5.29 -3.99
CA ALA A 165 -7.76 3.93 -3.73
C ALA A 165 -8.32 3.80 -2.32
N ARG A 166 -7.55 4.28 -1.33
CA ARG A 166 -7.92 4.25 0.09
C ARG A 166 -7.40 5.49 0.80
N ARG A 167 -8.12 5.91 1.84
CA ARG A 167 -7.65 6.98 2.73
C ARG A 167 -6.39 6.53 3.44
N GLY A 168 -5.36 7.38 3.44
CA GLY A 168 -4.08 7.12 4.07
C GLY A 168 -3.18 6.20 3.26
N TRP A 169 -3.42 6.05 1.95
CA TRP A 169 -2.45 5.47 1.00
C TRP A 169 -1.78 6.59 0.21
N GLY A 170 -0.53 6.35 -0.19
CA GLY A 170 0.32 7.27 -0.93
C GLY A 170 0.90 8.39 -0.06
N ALA A 171 1.70 9.25 -0.69
CA ALA A 171 2.42 10.31 0.00
C ALA A 171 1.52 11.49 0.41
N ASP A 172 1.78 12.02 1.60
CA ASP A 172 1.21 13.25 2.15
C ASP A 172 2.28 14.38 2.21
N PRO A 173 1.88 15.66 2.29
CA PRO A 173 2.83 16.76 2.29
C PRO A 173 3.73 16.77 3.53
N THR A 174 5.03 16.98 3.33
CA THR A 174 6.00 17.13 4.42
C THR A 174 6.40 18.59 4.63
N PRO A 175 6.85 18.97 5.85
CA PRO A 175 7.43 20.28 6.11
C PRO A 175 8.60 20.59 5.17
N GLU A 176 9.41 19.59 4.84
CA GLU A 176 10.56 19.72 3.95
C GLU A 176 10.10 20.03 2.51
N PHE A 177 9.09 19.33 1.99
CA PHE A 177 8.52 19.62 0.67
C PHE A 177 8.02 21.06 0.58
N LEU A 178 7.29 21.52 1.59
CA LEU A 178 6.77 22.89 1.64
C LEU A 178 7.87 23.94 1.80
N ALA A 179 8.92 23.65 2.58
CA ALA A 179 10.08 24.53 2.72
C ALA A 179 10.84 24.67 1.39
N PHE A 180 11.00 23.58 0.63
CA PHE A 180 11.59 23.60 -0.71
C PHE A 180 10.73 24.36 -1.71
N PHE A 181 9.41 24.18 -1.66
CA PHE A 181 8.48 24.95 -2.48
C PHE A 181 8.58 26.46 -2.18
N LYS A 182 8.58 26.87 -0.91
CA LYS A 182 8.75 28.28 -0.51
C LYS A 182 10.09 28.86 -0.96
N ALA A 183 11.14 28.05 -1.00
CA ALA A 183 12.45 28.44 -1.48
C ALA A 183 12.62 28.38 -3.00
N GLN A 184 11.55 28.07 -3.76
CA GLN A 184 11.59 27.88 -5.22
C GLN A 184 12.63 26.84 -5.66
N ARG A 185 12.76 25.76 -4.89
CA ARG A 185 13.74 24.68 -5.12
C ARG A 185 13.14 23.39 -5.68
N LEU A 186 11.82 23.33 -5.90
CA LEU A 186 11.21 22.19 -6.59
C LEU A 186 11.61 22.21 -8.08
N LEU A 187 11.66 21.04 -8.70
CA LEU A 187 11.95 20.94 -10.12
C LEU A 187 10.83 21.59 -10.94
N PRO A 188 11.12 22.39 -11.97
CA PRO A 188 10.10 22.84 -12.88
C PRO A 188 9.52 21.64 -13.65
N VAL A 189 8.25 21.74 -14.06
CA VAL A 189 7.54 20.65 -14.77
C VAL A 189 8.33 20.14 -15.98
N SER A 190 8.99 21.03 -16.71
CA SER A 190 9.83 20.70 -17.87
C SER A 190 11.03 19.80 -17.57
N ARG A 191 11.47 19.76 -16.30
CA ARG A 191 12.60 18.94 -15.82
C ARG A 191 12.19 17.90 -14.80
N LEU A 192 10.89 17.68 -14.58
CA LEU A 192 10.42 16.79 -13.52
C LEU A 192 10.87 15.34 -13.73
N ASN A 193 11.12 14.92 -14.99
CA ASN A 193 11.75 13.63 -15.29
C ASN A 193 13.13 13.45 -14.64
N ASP A 194 13.90 14.53 -14.46
CA ASP A 194 15.26 14.45 -13.92
C ASP A 194 15.28 13.97 -12.48
N GLY A 195 14.26 14.33 -11.69
CA GLY A 195 14.17 13.94 -10.28
C GLY A 195 14.02 12.43 -10.07
N PHE A 196 13.60 11.69 -11.10
CA PHE A 196 13.51 10.21 -11.08
C PHE A 196 14.78 9.51 -11.58
N VAL A 197 15.67 10.23 -12.29
CA VAL A 197 16.80 9.63 -13.02
C VAL A 197 18.14 10.08 -12.44
N ARG A 198 18.26 11.36 -12.06
CA ARG A 198 19.50 12.00 -11.60
C ARG A 198 19.21 12.93 -10.43
N PRO A 199 18.82 12.38 -9.26
CA PRO A 199 18.45 13.18 -8.11
C PRO A 199 19.64 14.04 -7.63
N SER A 200 19.41 15.33 -7.41
CA SER A 200 20.41 16.29 -6.93
C SER A 200 20.59 16.26 -5.40
N HIS A 201 19.62 15.70 -4.68
CA HIS A 201 19.64 15.51 -3.23
C HIS A 201 18.80 14.29 -2.81
N PRO A 202 18.99 13.74 -1.59
CA PRO A 202 18.33 12.50 -1.17
C PRO A 202 16.80 12.52 -1.26
N ALA A 203 16.16 13.64 -0.90
CA ALA A 203 14.70 13.79 -0.95
C ALA A 203 14.11 14.08 -2.34
N GLU A 204 14.93 14.29 -3.39
CA GLU A 204 14.43 14.78 -4.68
C GLU A 204 13.53 13.76 -5.37
N ILE A 205 13.83 12.47 -5.22
CA ILE A 205 13.02 11.37 -5.76
C ILE A 205 11.60 11.44 -5.17
N GLU A 206 11.48 11.40 -3.84
CA GLU A 206 10.21 11.43 -3.13
C GLU A 206 9.40 12.70 -3.45
N PHE A 207 10.07 13.86 -3.47
CA PHE A 207 9.43 15.12 -3.85
C PHE A 207 8.93 15.09 -5.30
N SER A 208 9.66 14.46 -6.21
CA SER A 208 9.26 14.36 -7.61
C SER A 208 8.02 13.49 -7.80
N TYR A 209 7.92 12.35 -7.08
CA TYR A 209 6.71 11.53 -7.04
C TYR A 209 5.51 12.33 -6.54
N TYR A 210 5.65 12.97 -5.38
CA TYR A 210 4.55 13.73 -4.79
C TYR A 210 4.15 14.94 -5.65
N GLN A 211 5.13 15.71 -6.13
CA GLN A 211 4.92 16.85 -7.02
C GLN A 211 4.22 16.46 -8.32
N ALA A 212 4.63 15.35 -8.94
CA ALA A 212 3.99 14.83 -10.15
C ALA A 212 2.53 14.44 -9.89
N SER A 213 2.24 13.84 -8.74
CA SER A 213 0.87 13.49 -8.34
C SER A 213 -0.01 14.74 -8.17
N LEU A 214 0.52 15.78 -7.54
CA LEU A 214 -0.17 17.06 -7.36
C LEU A 214 -0.41 17.78 -8.68
N LEU A 215 0.53 17.68 -9.62
CA LEU A 215 0.36 18.23 -10.96
C LEU A 215 -0.77 17.52 -11.71
N CYS A 216 -0.81 16.18 -11.65
CA CYS A 216 -1.91 15.40 -12.23
C CYS A 216 -3.25 15.71 -11.56
N GLU A 217 -3.27 15.83 -10.23
CA GLU A 217 -4.45 16.21 -9.44
C GLU A 217 -5.00 17.58 -9.88
N MET A 218 -4.11 18.58 -10.01
CA MET A 218 -4.48 19.90 -10.50
C MET A 218 -5.03 19.85 -11.92
N ILE A 219 -4.38 19.12 -12.83
CA ILE A 219 -4.83 19.00 -14.22
C ILE A 219 -6.25 18.40 -14.26
N GLU A 220 -6.52 17.36 -13.49
CA GLU A 220 -7.86 16.78 -13.43
C GLU A 220 -8.89 17.73 -12.80
N GLN A 221 -8.54 18.47 -11.75
CA GLN A 221 -9.45 19.43 -11.12
C GLN A 221 -9.85 20.57 -12.07
N GLN A 222 -8.92 21.03 -12.91
CA GLN A 222 -9.14 22.21 -13.77
C GLN A 222 -9.64 21.86 -15.17
N TRP A 223 -9.22 20.73 -15.75
CA TRP A 223 -9.60 20.32 -17.12
C TRP A 223 -10.41 19.02 -17.17
N GLY A 224 -10.65 18.38 -16.02
CA GLY A 224 -11.39 17.13 -15.92
C GLY A 224 -10.55 15.90 -16.26
N ARG A 225 -11.08 14.73 -15.88
CA ARG A 225 -10.45 13.43 -16.12
C ARG A 225 -10.13 13.18 -17.60
N GLY A 226 -10.99 13.65 -18.49
CA GLY A 226 -10.82 13.50 -19.94
C GLY A 226 -9.52 14.14 -20.46
N ALA A 227 -9.01 15.19 -19.79
CA ALA A 227 -7.74 15.80 -20.17
C ALA A 227 -6.54 14.87 -19.94
N LEU A 228 -6.49 14.17 -18.79
CA LEU A 228 -5.42 13.20 -18.52
C LEU A 228 -5.41 12.08 -19.56
N VAL A 229 -6.59 11.55 -19.90
CA VAL A 229 -6.76 10.52 -20.93
C VAL A 229 -6.36 11.05 -22.32
N ALA A 230 -6.75 12.27 -22.67
CA ALA A 230 -6.38 12.91 -23.93
C ALA A 230 -4.86 13.11 -24.03
N MET A 231 -4.20 13.51 -22.95
CA MET A 231 -2.73 13.62 -22.91
C MET A 231 -2.07 12.26 -23.16
N LEU A 232 -2.52 11.17 -22.50
CA LEU A 232 -1.98 9.82 -22.73
C LEU A 232 -2.17 9.36 -24.19
N LYS A 233 -3.34 9.60 -24.78
CA LYS A 233 -3.61 9.31 -26.20
C LYS A 233 -2.75 10.16 -27.14
N ALA A 234 -2.50 11.42 -26.81
CA ALA A 234 -1.63 12.28 -27.61
C ALA A 234 -0.16 11.83 -27.58
N TYR A 235 0.34 11.37 -26.42
CA TYR A 235 1.67 10.75 -26.34
C TYR A 235 1.75 9.47 -27.18
N ARG A 236 0.72 8.62 -27.17
CA ARG A 236 0.62 7.45 -28.07
C ARG A 236 0.79 7.88 -29.52
N ASP A 237 0.14 8.96 -29.91
CA ASP A 237 0.15 9.49 -31.28
C ASP A 237 1.46 10.22 -31.63
N GLY A 238 2.41 10.32 -30.68
CA GLY A 238 3.76 10.83 -30.90
C GLY A 238 3.93 12.34 -30.74
N GLN A 239 2.92 13.04 -30.20
CA GLN A 239 3.04 14.47 -29.89
C GLN A 239 3.99 14.70 -28.73
N ASP A 240 4.69 15.83 -28.75
CA ASP A 240 5.56 16.23 -27.66
C ASP A 240 4.79 16.93 -26.52
N THR A 241 5.45 17.13 -25.38
CA THR A 241 4.79 17.69 -24.18
C THR A 241 4.30 19.13 -24.38
N PRO A 242 5.09 20.06 -24.98
CA PRO A 242 4.59 21.39 -25.33
C PRO A 242 3.36 21.40 -26.24
N GLU A 243 3.34 20.58 -27.30
CA GLU A 243 2.20 20.45 -28.20
C GLU A 243 0.95 19.97 -27.45
N ILE A 244 1.10 18.95 -26.60
CA ILE A 244 0.02 18.39 -25.81
C ILE A 244 -0.54 19.43 -24.83
N PHE A 245 0.31 20.19 -24.14
CA PHE A 245 -0.15 21.24 -23.23
C PHE A 245 -0.93 22.32 -23.96
N ALA A 246 -0.47 22.75 -25.14
CA ALA A 246 -1.18 23.73 -25.95
C ALA A 246 -2.51 23.17 -26.47
N ALA A 247 -2.54 21.92 -26.92
CA ALA A 247 -3.71 21.30 -27.51
C ALA A 247 -4.78 20.96 -26.47
N VAL A 248 -4.39 20.33 -25.36
CA VAL A 248 -5.31 19.80 -24.33
C VAL A 248 -5.58 20.82 -23.23
N LEU A 249 -4.53 21.43 -22.67
CA LEU A 249 -4.65 22.31 -21.50
C LEU A 249 -4.82 23.78 -21.89
N LYS A 250 -4.61 24.13 -23.17
CA LYS A 250 -4.58 25.52 -23.67
C LYS A 250 -3.55 26.38 -22.93
N LEU A 251 -2.42 25.77 -22.55
CA LEU A 251 -1.33 26.42 -21.84
C LEU A 251 0.02 26.16 -22.52
N THR A 252 0.93 27.11 -22.37
CA THR A 252 2.36 26.88 -22.62
C THR A 252 2.98 26.14 -21.43
N PRO A 253 4.17 25.53 -21.58
CA PRO A 253 4.88 24.94 -20.45
C PRO A 253 5.09 25.93 -19.28
N ASN A 254 5.45 27.18 -19.56
CA ASN A 254 5.60 28.20 -18.52
C ASN A 254 4.27 28.58 -17.87
N GLY A 255 3.20 28.70 -18.66
CA GLY A 255 1.85 28.96 -18.14
C GLY A 255 1.35 27.83 -17.22
N LEU A 256 1.74 26.58 -17.49
CA LEU A 256 1.44 25.46 -16.60
C LEU A 256 2.21 25.56 -15.28
N VAL A 257 3.49 25.96 -15.32
CA VAL A 257 4.31 26.18 -14.11
C VAL A 257 3.68 27.26 -13.23
N GLU A 258 3.35 28.42 -13.80
CA GLU A 258 2.71 29.52 -13.07
C GLU A 258 1.36 29.09 -12.45
N ARG A 259 0.56 28.35 -13.24
CA ARG A 259 -0.71 27.81 -12.76
C ARG A 259 -0.52 26.85 -11.60
N PHE A 260 0.47 25.96 -11.70
CA PHE A 260 0.77 24.97 -10.68
C PHE A 260 1.27 25.61 -9.39
N GLU A 261 2.17 26.58 -9.47
CA GLU A 261 2.61 27.33 -8.28
C GLU A 261 1.46 28.06 -7.59
N SER A 262 0.59 28.72 -8.37
CA SER A 262 -0.59 29.39 -7.83
C SER A 262 -1.53 28.41 -7.11
N TRP A 263 -1.77 27.24 -7.72
CA TRP A 263 -2.59 26.19 -7.13
C TRP A 263 -1.97 25.61 -5.85
N LEU A 264 -0.66 25.37 -5.81
CA LEU A 264 0.04 24.90 -4.60
C LEU A 264 -0.04 25.92 -3.46
N ARG A 265 0.12 27.21 -3.75
CA ARG A 265 -0.01 28.29 -2.74
C ARG A 265 -1.43 28.34 -2.16
N ALA A 266 -2.44 28.19 -3.00
CA ALA A 266 -3.83 28.15 -2.57
C ALA A 266 -4.12 26.90 -1.71
N ARG A 267 -3.67 25.72 -2.17
CA ARG A 267 -3.88 24.44 -1.49
C ARG A 267 -3.24 24.41 -0.10
N PHE A 268 -2.00 24.88 0.02
CA PHE A 268 -1.21 24.78 1.25
C PHE A 268 -1.10 26.11 2.00
N VAL A 269 -2.06 27.03 1.85
CA VAL A 269 -2.01 28.37 2.46
C VAL A 269 -1.75 28.33 3.98
N GLY A 270 -2.40 27.41 4.70
CA GLY A 270 -2.21 27.22 6.15
C GLY A 270 -0.80 26.76 6.49
N PRO A 271 -0.38 25.55 6.05
CA PRO A 271 0.96 25.04 6.30
C PRO A 271 2.09 25.97 5.81
N LEU A 272 1.92 26.63 4.66
CA LEU A 272 2.92 27.57 4.12
C LEU A 272 3.10 28.81 5.01
N GLY A 273 2.08 29.22 5.77
CA GLY A 273 2.21 30.27 6.77
C GLY A 273 3.10 29.87 7.96
N ALA A 274 3.08 28.59 8.32
CA ALA A 274 3.74 28.06 9.52
C ALA A 274 5.15 27.46 9.26
N ILE A 275 5.54 27.30 8.00
CA ILE A 275 6.85 26.74 7.58
C ILE A 275 7.74 27.83 6.98
N ALA A 276 9.01 27.90 7.38
CA ALA A 276 9.99 28.81 6.79
C ALA A 276 10.54 28.27 5.46
N PRO A 277 11.02 29.13 4.54
CA PRO A 277 11.74 28.67 3.35
C PRO A 277 12.99 27.87 3.74
N TRP A 278 13.32 26.87 2.94
CA TRP A 278 14.51 26.03 3.17
C TRP A 278 15.79 26.87 3.28
N SER A 279 16.54 26.66 4.36
CA SER A 279 17.75 27.45 4.66
C SER A 279 19.02 26.96 3.96
N GLY A 280 18.95 25.84 3.23
CA GLY A 280 20.11 25.18 2.62
C GLY A 280 20.75 24.09 3.48
N ARG A 281 20.45 24.03 4.78
CA ARG A 281 21.00 23.04 5.72
C ARG A 281 20.03 22.69 6.84
N GLY A 282 20.14 21.46 7.36
CA GLY A 282 19.31 20.97 8.48
C GLY A 282 17.83 20.84 8.14
N PRO A 283 16.97 20.41 9.06
CA PRO A 283 15.54 20.24 8.80
C PRO A 283 14.81 21.56 8.52
N ALA A 284 13.58 21.48 7.99
CA ALA A 284 12.73 22.66 7.85
C ALA A 284 12.51 23.34 9.21
N THR A 285 12.37 24.68 9.21
CA THR A 285 12.13 25.50 10.40
C THR A 285 10.80 26.25 10.28
N GLY A 286 10.44 27.03 11.30
CA GLY A 286 9.20 27.80 11.35
C GLY A 286 8.33 27.45 12.54
N GLU A 287 7.23 28.19 12.71
CA GLU A 287 6.32 28.08 13.86
C GLU A 287 5.87 26.63 14.09
N PHE A 288 5.51 25.89 13.04
CA PHE A 288 5.06 24.51 13.17
C PHE A 288 6.14 23.63 13.84
N ARG A 289 7.39 23.73 13.39
CA ARG A 289 8.51 22.97 13.94
C ARG A 289 8.89 23.41 15.35
N ASP A 290 8.74 24.70 15.66
CA ASP A 290 8.97 25.23 17.00
C ASP A 290 7.89 24.77 18.00
N LEU A 291 6.63 24.65 17.56
CA LEU A 291 5.56 24.05 18.36
C LEU A 291 5.83 22.58 18.64
N LEU A 292 6.23 21.78 17.64
CA LEU A 292 6.60 20.37 17.85
C LEU A 292 7.77 20.20 18.83
N ARG A 293 8.78 21.08 18.75
CA ARG A 293 9.91 21.07 19.69
C ARG A 293 9.45 21.44 21.11
N SER A 294 8.60 22.46 21.24
CA SER A 294 8.06 22.92 22.52
C SER A 294 7.14 21.88 23.16
N ALA A 295 6.30 21.20 22.37
CA ALA A 295 5.48 20.10 22.86
C ALA A 295 6.37 18.99 23.45
N ARG A 296 7.42 18.57 22.73
CA ARG A 296 8.37 17.56 23.21
C ARG A 296 9.02 17.94 24.54
N THR A 297 9.45 19.19 24.71
CA THR A 297 10.03 19.64 25.99
C THR A 297 9.00 19.68 27.11
N MET A 298 7.75 20.06 26.83
CA MET A 298 6.66 20.04 27.81
C MET A 298 6.31 18.61 28.25
N VAL A 299 6.27 17.65 27.31
CA VAL A 299 6.06 16.23 27.63
C VAL A 299 7.18 15.72 28.53
N ALA A 300 8.45 15.98 28.18
CA ALA A 300 9.60 15.58 29.00
C ALA A 300 9.59 16.19 30.42
N ALA A 301 8.99 17.37 30.57
CA ALA A 301 8.83 18.05 31.86
C ALA A 301 7.54 17.66 32.62
N GLY A 302 6.74 16.71 32.12
CA GLY A 302 5.46 16.31 32.74
C GLY A 302 4.34 17.35 32.62
N ARG A 303 4.52 18.39 31.80
CA ARG A 303 3.54 19.47 31.57
C ARG A 303 2.51 19.09 30.51
N THR A 304 1.79 18.01 30.76
CA THR A 304 0.93 17.33 29.77
C THR A 304 -0.18 18.22 29.20
N GLU A 305 -0.80 19.10 29.99
CA GLU A 305 -1.91 19.96 29.50
C GLU A 305 -1.41 21.06 28.57
N GLU A 306 -0.23 21.59 28.86
CA GLU A 306 0.41 22.58 28.00
C GLU A 306 0.88 21.92 26.71
N ALA A 307 1.49 20.74 26.80
CA ALA A 307 1.88 19.95 25.64
C ALA A 307 0.67 19.65 24.72
N ARG A 308 -0.47 19.23 25.30
CA ARG A 308 -1.70 18.97 24.56
C ARG A 308 -2.15 20.18 23.74
N ARG A 309 -2.26 21.36 24.38
CA ARG A 309 -2.67 22.60 23.70
C ARG A 309 -1.71 23.01 22.58
N VAL A 310 -0.40 22.81 22.79
CA VAL A 310 0.62 23.09 21.77
C VAL A 310 0.50 22.14 20.59
N LEU A 311 0.26 20.84 20.83
CA LEU A 311 0.06 19.86 19.77
C LEU A 311 -1.25 20.10 19.01
N GLU A 312 -2.35 20.44 19.68
CA GLU A 312 -3.61 20.82 19.03
C GLU A 312 -3.42 22.03 18.09
N ARG A 313 -2.63 23.03 18.53
CA ARG A 313 -2.27 24.17 17.68
C ARG A 313 -1.41 23.74 16.48
N ALA A 314 -0.42 22.87 16.69
CA ALA A 314 0.41 22.36 15.61
C ALA A 314 -0.41 21.57 14.58
N GLU A 315 -1.33 20.71 15.04
CA GLU A 315 -2.26 19.96 14.18
C GLU A 315 -3.14 20.90 13.34
N ALA A 316 -3.64 21.99 13.94
CA ALA A 316 -4.44 22.97 13.23
C ALA A 316 -3.65 23.72 12.13
N LEU A 317 -2.34 23.93 12.32
CA LEU A 317 -1.47 24.56 11.32
C LEU A 317 -1.11 23.62 10.17
N PHE A 318 -0.98 22.32 10.44
CA PHE A 318 -0.62 21.32 9.44
C PHE A 318 -1.33 19.98 9.65
N PRO A 319 -2.64 19.90 9.32
CA PRO A 319 -3.47 18.72 9.62
C PRO A 319 -3.18 17.51 8.72
N GLU A 320 -2.41 17.70 7.65
CA GLU A 320 -1.97 16.62 6.77
C GLU A 320 -0.66 15.95 7.18
N TYR A 321 0.06 16.50 8.15
CA TYR A 321 1.35 15.93 8.54
C TYR A 321 1.20 14.67 9.39
N ALA A 322 1.72 13.56 8.88
CA ALA A 322 1.71 12.24 9.53
C ALA A 322 3.11 11.63 9.65
N GLY A 323 4.14 12.47 9.77
CA GLY A 323 5.48 11.98 10.08
C GLY A 323 5.61 11.45 11.52
N PRO A 324 6.79 10.92 11.90
CA PRO A 324 7.00 10.27 13.20
C PRO A 324 6.86 11.20 14.41
N ASP A 325 6.91 12.52 14.22
CA ASP A 325 6.64 13.52 15.26
C ASP A 325 5.32 14.28 15.02
N ALA A 326 4.37 13.66 14.31
CA ALA A 326 3.09 14.26 14.00
C ALA A 326 2.29 14.64 15.26
N PRO A 327 1.60 15.80 15.26
CA PRO A 327 0.77 16.23 16.36
C PRO A 327 -0.26 15.19 16.82
N ALA A 328 -0.95 14.55 15.87
CA ALA A 328 -1.98 13.55 16.17
C ALA A 328 -1.42 12.31 16.89
N LEU A 329 -0.21 11.87 16.53
CA LEU A 329 0.47 10.76 17.19
C LEU A 329 0.84 11.15 18.64
N GLY A 330 1.45 12.31 18.82
CA GLY A 330 1.78 12.85 20.15
C GLY A 330 0.56 13.03 21.05
N LEU A 331 -0.56 13.53 20.49
CA LEU A 331 -1.83 13.66 21.21
C LEU A 331 -2.39 12.30 21.62
N GLY A 332 -2.30 11.29 20.76
CA GLY A 332 -2.71 9.92 21.07
C GLY A 332 -2.01 9.37 22.30
N HIS A 333 -0.68 9.50 22.35
CA HIS A 333 0.12 9.03 23.48
C HIS A 333 -0.21 9.79 24.78
N LEU A 334 -0.31 11.12 24.73
CA LEU A 334 -0.64 11.92 25.93
C LEU A 334 -2.03 11.64 26.49
N LEU A 335 -3.02 11.43 25.61
CA LEU A 335 -4.38 11.09 26.03
C LEU A 335 -4.43 9.70 26.68
N LYS A 336 -3.67 8.74 26.15
CA LYS A 336 -3.56 7.39 26.72
C LYS A 336 -2.91 7.42 28.11
N GLU A 337 -1.82 8.16 28.28
CA GLU A 337 -1.16 8.32 29.59
C GLU A 337 -2.10 8.88 30.67
N ARG A 338 -3.07 9.70 30.26
CA ARG A 338 -4.11 10.26 31.13
C ARG A 338 -5.34 9.38 31.34
N GLY A 339 -5.37 8.21 30.70
CA GLY A 339 -6.50 7.29 30.76
C GLY A 339 -7.67 7.65 29.85
N ASP A 340 -7.57 8.67 28.98
CA ASP A 340 -8.57 8.94 27.94
C ASP A 340 -8.34 8.00 26.74
N ILE A 341 -8.73 6.74 26.91
CA ILE A 341 -8.53 5.68 25.93
C ILE A 341 -9.28 5.96 24.62
N ARG A 342 -10.49 6.53 24.70
CA ARG A 342 -11.29 6.85 23.50
C ARG A 342 -10.70 8.04 22.73
N GLY A 343 -10.27 9.08 23.45
CA GLY A 343 -9.57 10.22 22.85
C GLY A 343 -8.26 9.79 22.20
N ALA A 344 -7.49 8.95 22.87
CA ALA A 344 -6.24 8.39 22.35
C ALA A 344 -6.45 7.64 21.03
N ALA A 345 -7.37 6.67 21.01
CA ALA A 345 -7.71 5.91 19.80
C ALA A 345 -8.17 6.83 18.65
N THR A 346 -8.89 7.90 18.95
CA THR A 346 -9.35 8.88 17.95
C THR A 346 -8.20 9.70 17.38
N ALA A 347 -7.22 10.08 18.22
CA ALA A 347 -6.03 10.81 17.76
C ALA A 347 -5.10 9.91 16.92
N LEU A 348 -4.85 8.67 17.35
CA LEU A 348 -4.08 7.70 16.57
C LEU A 348 -4.74 7.42 15.20
N ALA A 349 -6.06 7.33 15.13
CA ALA A 349 -6.75 7.14 13.85
C ALA A 349 -6.61 8.32 12.88
N ARG A 350 -6.44 9.55 13.38
CA ARG A 350 -6.15 10.71 12.52
C ARG A 350 -4.75 10.61 11.91
N HIS A 351 -3.78 10.15 12.70
CA HIS A 351 -2.42 9.84 12.23
C HIS A 351 -2.41 8.68 11.22
N ASN A 352 -2.99 7.55 11.60
CA ASN A 352 -2.97 6.31 10.80
C ASN A 352 -3.83 6.39 9.53
N GLY A 353 -4.75 7.35 9.46
CA GLY A 353 -5.50 7.66 8.24
C GLY A 353 -4.72 8.51 7.22
N ARG A 354 -3.42 8.68 7.42
CA ARG A 354 -2.48 9.51 6.64
C ARG A 354 -1.12 8.83 6.47
N ASP A 355 -0.65 8.12 7.49
CA ASP A 355 0.56 7.29 7.43
C ASP A 355 0.20 5.84 7.07
N GLU A 356 0.52 5.46 5.83
CA GLU A 356 0.23 4.14 5.28
C GLU A 356 1.09 3.01 5.87
N THR A 357 2.13 3.37 6.61
CA THR A 357 3.16 2.48 7.17
C THR A 357 3.20 2.45 8.70
N ALA A 358 2.25 3.12 9.37
CA ALA A 358 2.18 3.27 10.82
C ALA A 358 1.88 1.95 11.58
N LEU A 359 2.79 0.97 11.54
CA LEU A 359 2.62 -0.36 12.12
C LEU A 359 2.31 -0.30 13.64
N ASP A 360 3.17 0.36 14.40
CA ASP A 360 3.06 0.43 15.86
C ASP A 360 1.80 1.20 16.28
N SER A 361 1.55 2.34 15.62
CA SER A 361 0.40 3.18 15.93
C SER A 361 -0.93 2.50 15.57
N ASN A 362 -1.00 1.74 14.47
CA ASN A 362 -2.20 0.96 14.14
C ASN A 362 -2.42 -0.20 15.12
N THR A 363 -1.35 -0.86 15.56
CA THR A 363 -1.41 -1.92 16.57
C THR A 363 -1.95 -1.37 17.89
N GLU A 364 -1.46 -0.21 18.30
CA GLU A 364 -1.92 0.49 19.50
C GLU A 364 -3.38 0.96 19.37
N GLU A 365 -3.74 1.58 18.24
CA GLU A 365 -5.12 1.99 17.97
C GLU A 365 -6.09 0.81 18.07
N ALA A 366 -5.76 -0.33 17.46
CA ALA A 366 -6.59 -1.53 17.52
C ALA A 366 -6.83 -1.98 18.96
N ALA A 367 -5.76 -2.05 19.77
CA ALA A 367 -5.86 -2.44 21.18
C ALA A 367 -6.74 -1.48 22.02
N LEU A 368 -6.58 -0.17 21.85
CA LEU A 368 -7.38 0.84 22.58
C LEU A 368 -8.87 0.78 22.17
N ARG A 369 -9.15 0.52 20.89
CA ARG A 369 -10.53 0.38 20.40
C ARG A 369 -11.18 -0.92 20.87
N GLU A 370 -10.44 -2.03 20.90
CA GLU A 370 -10.90 -3.28 21.52
C GLU A 370 -11.25 -3.09 23.01
N GLN A 371 -10.37 -2.41 23.76
CA GLN A 371 -10.57 -2.12 25.18
C GLN A 371 -11.85 -1.30 25.43
N THR A 372 -12.17 -0.38 24.53
CA THR A 372 -13.35 0.50 24.66
C THR A 372 -14.62 -0.08 24.04
N GLY A 373 -14.53 -1.28 23.44
CA GLY A 373 -15.64 -1.95 22.77
C GLY A 373 -16.01 -1.37 21.40
N ASP A 374 -15.18 -0.49 20.84
CA ASP A 374 -15.37 0.07 19.50
C ASP A 374 -14.95 -0.93 18.40
N LEU A 375 -15.84 -1.88 18.13
CA LEU A 375 -15.60 -2.93 17.14
C LEU A 375 -15.35 -2.37 15.73
N PRO A 376 -16.14 -1.39 15.22
CA PRO A 376 -15.89 -0.84 13.89
C PRO A 376 -14.49 -0.24 13.74
N GLY A 377 -14.04 0.55 14.70
CA GLY A 377 -12.73 1.16 14.61
C GLY A 377 -11.59 0.15 14.84
N ALA A 378 -11.75 -0.84 15.74
CA ALA A 378 -10.75 -1.89 15.93
C ALA A 378 -10.54 -2.71 14.65
N VAL A 379 -11.63 -3.09 13.97
CA VAL A 379 -11.59 -3.74 12.66
C VAL A 379 -10.84 -2.88 11.65
N ALA A 380 -11.15 -1.59 11.57
CA ALA A 380 -10.49 -0.69 10.63
C ALA A 380 -8.97 -0.59 10.87
N ALA A 381 -8.53 -0.56 12.12
CA ALA A 381 -7.11 -0.52 12.49
C ALA A 381 -6.37 -1.79 12.11
N LEU A 382 -6.93 -2.97 12.43
CA LEU A 382 -6.35 -4.25 12.04
C LEU A 382 -6.34 -4.43 10.51
N GLU A 383 -7.35 -3.94 9.79
CA GLU A 383 -7.35 -4.01 8.33
C GLU A 383 -6.26 -3.17 7.66
N ARG A 384 -5.81 -2.08 8.29
CA ARG A 384 -4.64 -1.34 7.81
C ARG A 384 -3.36 -2.15 8.01
N LEU A 385 -3.24 -2.90 9.12
CA LEU A 385 -2.08 -3.75 9.39
C LEU A 385 -1.87 -4.87 8.37
N ILE A 386 -2.94 -5.40 7.78
CA ILE A 386 -2.87 -6.40 6.70
C ILE A 386 -1.95 -5.91 5.57
N TRP A 387 -2.03 -4.62 5.24
CA TRP A 387 -1.26 -4.01 4.16
C TRP A 387 0.17 -3.61 4.54
N ILE A 388 0.58 -3.85 5.79
CA ILE A 388 1.91 -3.49 6.32
C ILE A 388 2.67 -4.75 6.75
N SER A 389 2.03 -5.63 7.51
CA SER A 389 2.60 -6.89 8.01
C SER A 389 1.51 -7.97 8.10
N PRO A 390 1.29 -8.76 7.03
CA PRO A 390 0.21 -9.75 6.99
C PRO A 390 0.56 -11.11 7.64
N TYR A 391 1.76 -11.30 8.20
CA TYR A 391 2.22 -12.64 8.59
C TYR A 391 1.97 -13.01 10.04
N ASP A 392 1.26 -12.18 10.83
CA ASP A 392 0.90 -12.51 12.21
C ASP A 392 -0.44 -13.27 12.28
N PRO A 393 -0.45 -14.58 12.61
CA PRO A 393 -1.70 -15.34 12.75
C PRO A 393 -2.60 -14.81 13.87
N ALA A 394 -2.02 -14.19 14.92
CA ALA A 394 -2.78 -13.66 16.05
C ALA A 394 -3.57 -12.42 15.65
N MET A 395 -2.98 -11.54 14.83
CA MET A 395 -3.66 -10.39 14.22
C MET A 395 -4.90 -10.83 13.43
N HIS A 396 -4.78 -11.83 12.57
CA HIS A 396 -5.91 -12.37 11.81
C HIS A 396 -6.96 -13.04 12.71
N THR A 397 -6.54 -13.74 13.76
CA THR A 397 -7.45 -14.35 14.75
C THR A 397 -8.28 -13.28 15.46
N ARG A 398 -7.64 -12.20 15.93
CA ARG A 398 -8.31 -11.06 16.56
C ARG A 398 -9.31 -10.40 15.61
N LEU A 399 -8.89 -10.17 14.36
CA LEU A 399 -9.77 -9.58 13.35
C LEU A 399 -10.99 -10.48 13.05
N ALA A 400 -10.79 -11.79 12.94
CA ALA A 400 -11.87 -12.75 12.76
C ALA A 400 -12.87 -12.70 13.94
N ASP A 401 -12.38 -12.69 15.19
CA ASP A 401 -13.24 -12.62 16.38
C ASP A 401 -14.07 -11.33 16.42
N LEU A 402 -13.48 -10.20 16.03
CA LEU A 402 -14.17 -8.92 15.93
C LEU A 402 -15.24 -8.92 14.83
N LEU A 403 -14.97 -9.54 13.69
CA LEU A 403 -15.91 -9.67 12.58
C LEU A 403 -17.07 -10.61 12.94
N ASP A 404 -16.79 -11.72 13.62
CA ASP A 404 -17.81 -12.63 14.15
C ASP A 404 -18.78 -11.90 15.10
N ARG A 405 -18.25 -11.08 16.02
CA ARG A 405 -19.07 -10.26 16.93
C ARG A 405 -19.93 -9.21 16.21
N ARG A 406 -19.50 -8.78 15.03
CA ARG A 406 -20.25 -7.86 14.15
C ARG A 406 -21.22 -8.58 13.21
N GLY A 407 -21.21 -9.91 13.17
CA GLY A 407 -22.00 -10.71 12.24
C GLY A 407 -21.48 -10.71 10.80
N ASP A 408 -20.25 -10.25 10.56
CA ASP A 408 -19.61 -10.25 9.23
C ASP A 408 -18.88 -11.57 8.98
N PHE A 409 -19.67 -12.65 8.93
CA PHE A 409 -19.16 -14.01 8.82
C PHE A 409 -18.32 -14.26 7.55
N PRO A 410 -18.66 -13.72 6.36
CA PRO A 410 -17.82 -13.89 5.17
C PRO A 410 -16.40 -13.34 5.36
N ARG A 411 -16.25 -12.16 5.96
CA ARG A 411 -14.91 -11.61 6.26
C ARG A 411 -14.24 -12.36 7.40
N ALA A 412 -14.97 -12.80 8.42
CA ALA A 412 -14.40 -13.64 9.48
C ALA A 412 -13.80 -14.94 8.90
N VAL A 413 -14.47 -15.60 7.95
CA VAL A 413 -13.93 -16.78 7.24
C VAL A 413 -12.63 -16.44 6.50
N ARG A 414 -12.56 -15.30 5.78
CA ARG A 414 -11.32 -14.85 5.11
C ARG A 414 -10.17 -14.74 6.11
N GLU A 415 -10.41 -14.12 7.26
CA GLU A 415 -9.38 -13.93 8.28
C GLU A 415 -8.97 -15.23 8.97
N ARG A 416 -9.90 -16.18 9.20
CA ARG A 416 -9.53 -17.52 9.68
C ARG A 416 -8.66 -18.27 8.67
N ARG A 417 -8.92 -18.12 7.36
CA ARG A 417 -8.05 -18.68 6.31
C ARG A 417 -6.68 -18.02 6.31
N ALA A 418 -6.62 -16.69 6.47
CA ALA A 418 -5.37 -15.95 6.58
C ALA A 418 -4.56 -16.37 7.81
N ALA A 419 -5.19 -16.50 8.98
CA ALA A 419 -4.55 -17.00 10.20
C ALA A 419 -3.93 -18.39 9.98
N LEU A 420 -4.65 -19.30 9.31
CA LEU A 420 -4.15 -20.64 8.99
C LEU A 420 -2.99 -20.62 7.97
N ALA A 421 -3.05 -19.73 6.98
CA ALA A 421 -2.02 -19.56 5.96
C ALA A 421 -0.74 -18.90 6.50
N ALA A 422 -0.87 -18.00 7.48
CA ALA A 422 0.25 -17.35 8.18
C ALA A 422 1.03 -18.30 9.11
N GLY A 423 0.52 -19.52 9.36
CA GLY A 423 1.22 -20.55 10.13
C GLY A 423 1.05 -20.42 11.65
N PRO A 424 -0.15 -20.72 12.19
CA PRO A 424 -0.43 -20.61 13.61
C PRO A 424 0.26 -21.74 14.40
N PRO A 425 0.63 -21.52 15.68
CA PRO A 425 1.24 -22.56 16.52
C PRO A 425 0.37 -23.82 16.67
N ASP A 426 -0.95 -23.65 16.85
CA ASP A 426 -1.92 -24.74 16.89
C ASP A 426 -2.76 -24.77 15.60
N ARG A 427 -2.27 -25.55 14.63
CA ARG A 427 -2.93 -25.71 13.33
C ARG A 427 -4.28 -26.42 13.41
N LEU A 428 -4.47 -27.32 14.37
CA LEU A 428 -5.72 -28.07 14.52
C LEU A 428 -6.82 -27.18 15.10
N GLU A 429 -6.50 -26.38 16.13
CA GLU A 429 -7.41 -25.38 16.66
C GLU A 429 -7.74 -24.31 15.60
N ALA A 430 -6.76 -23.84 14.83
CA ALA A 430 -7.02 -22.88 13.75
C ALA A 430 -7.97 -23.43 12.67
N ARG A 431 -7.82 -24.70 12.26
CA ARG A 431 -8.76 -25.37 11.35
C ARG A 431 -10.15 -25.55 11.95
N TYR A 432 -10.22 -25.90 13.24
CA TYR A 432 -11.49 -25.98 13.96
C TYR A 432 -12.20 -24.62 13.98
N GLN A 433 -11.50 -23.52 14.27
CA GLN A 433 -12.07 -22.18 14.26
C GLN A 433 -12.49 -21.73 12.85
N LEU A 434 -11.75 -22.10 11.80
CA LEU A 434 -12.18 -21.90 10.42
C LEU A 434 -13.47 -22.66 10.12
N ALA A 435 -13.60 -23.91 10.55
CA ALA A 435 -14.82 -24.68 10.37
C ALA A 435 -16.04 -24.05 11.07
N ARG A 436 -15.85 -23.51 12.27
CA ARG A 436 -16.90 -22.76 12.99
C ARG A 436 -17.34 -21.52 12.21
N ALA A 437 -16.38 -20.72 11.76
CA ALA A 437 -16.67 -19.52 10.97
C ALA A 437 -17.41 -19.89 9.67
N LEU A 438 -17.01 -20.98 9.00
CA LEU A 438 -17.70 -21.48 7.80
C LEU A 438 -19.15 -21.90 8.09
N LEU A 439 -19.40 -22.58 9.21
CA LEU A 439 -20.76 -22.95 9.62
C LEU A 439 -21.60 -21.71 9.92
N GLN A 440 -21.05 -20.70 10.59
CA GLN A 440 -21.73 -19.43 10.87
C GLN A 440 -22.03 -18.63 9.59
N ALA A 441 -21.13 -18.72 8.60
CA ALA A 441 -21.34 -18.16 7.27
C ALA A 441 -22.32 -18.97 6.39
N GLY A 442 -22.88 -20.09 6.90
CA GLY A 442 -23.82 -20.95 6.17
C GLY A 442 -23.17 -22.01 5.27
N ASP A 443 -21.84 -22.06 5.18
CA ASP A 443 -21.11 -23.05 4.38
C ASP A 443 -20.82 -24.33 5.19
N ALA A 444 -21.89 -25.06 5.52
CA ALA A 444 -21.81 -26.31 6.25
C ALA A 444 -20.99 -27.39 5.52
N ALA A 445 -20.97 -27.36 4.18
CA ALA A 445 -20.22 -28.31 3.37
C ALA A 445 -18.71 -28.13 3.54
N SER A 446 -18.21 -26.89 3.46
CA SER A 446 -16.80 -26.59 3.72
C SER A 446 -16.44 -26.79 5.19
N ALA A 447 -17.31 -26.37 6.12
CA ALA A 447 -17.11 -26.61 7.56
C ALA A 447 -16.89 -28.10 7.85
N ARG A 448 -17.71 -28.98 7.26
CA ARG A 448 -17.57 -30.43 7.40
C ARG A 448 -16.22 -30.93 6.88
N ARG A 449 -15.74 -30.43 5.74
CA ARG A 449 -14.43 -30.84 5.18
C ARG A 449 -13.28 -30.47 6.12
N GLU A 450 -13.29 -29.25 6.67
CA GLU A 450 -12.27 -28.82 7.63
C GLU A 450 -12.28 -29.68 8.90
N ILE A 451 -13.46 -29.97 9.46
CA ILE A 451 -13.58 -30.82 10.66
C ILE A 451 -13.14 -32.26 10.42
N LEU A 452 -13.46 -32.84 9.26
CA LEU A 452 -12.96 -34.16 8.92
C LEU A 452 -11.43 -34.16 8.85
N GLY A 453 -10.81 -33.14 8.24
CA GLY A 453 -9.36 -33.01 8.22
C GLY A 453 -8.73 -32.81 9.62
N VAL A 454 -9.44 -32.17 10.57
CA VAL A 454 -9.00 -32.09 11.97
C VAL A 454 -9.05 -33.47 12.64
N LEU A 455 -10.14 -34.23 12.45
CA LEU A 455 -10.33 -35.54 13.08
C LEU A 455 -9.47 -36.64 12.44
N GLU A 456 -9.11 -36.51 11.16
CA GLU A 456 -8.13 -37.38 10.50
C GLU A 456 -6.74 -37.23 11.13
N ALA A 457 -6.35 -36.01 11.47
CA ALA A 457 -5.07 -35.72 12.13
C ALA A 457 -5.10 -36.00 13.64
N ALA A 458 -6.23 -35.74 14.30
CA ALA A 458 -6.42 -35.94 15.74
C ALA A 458 -7.84 -36.44 16.04
N PRO A 459 -8.08 -37.77 16.02
CA PRO A 459 -9.41 -38.34 16.25
C PRO A 459 -10.03 -37.98 17.60
N GLY A 460 -9.20 -37.74 18.63
CA GLY A 460 -9.63 -37.37 19.98
C GLY A 460 -9.91 -35.88 20.19
N PHE A 461 -9.93 -35.05 19.14
CA PHE A 461 -10.20 -33.62 19.26
C PHE A 461 -11.68 -33.37 19.57
N GLU A 462 -12.05 -33.37 20.85
CA GLU A 462 -13.45 -33.37 21.35
C GLU A 462 -14.32 -32.26 20.75
N LYS A 463 -13.76 -31.04 20.62
CA LYS A 463 -14.47 -29.90 20.04
C LYS A 463 -14.89 -30.18 18.58
N ALA A 464 -14.05 -30.85 17.81
CA ALA A 464 -14.30 -31.19 16.40
C ALA A 464 -15.31 -32.32 16.28
N GLN A 465 -15.27 -33.32 17.17
CA GLN A 465 -16.31 -34.36 17.25
C GLN A 465 -17.69 -33.73 17.53
N THR A 466 -17.73 -32.79 18.48
CA THR A 466 -18.96 -32.07 18.85
C THR A 466 -19.51 -31.28 17.66
N LEU A 467 -18.67 -30.52 16.97
CA LEU A 467 -19.09 -29.75 15.79
C LEU A 467 -19.54 -30.65 14.63
N LEU A 468 -18.91 -31.81 14.43
CA LEU A 468 -19.34 -32.78 13.41
C LEU A 468 -20.74 -33.34 13.71
N LEU A 469 -21.07 -33.59 14.98
CA LEU A 469 -22.40 -34.05 15.40
C LEU A 469 -23.46 -32.96 15.17
N GLU A 470 -23.12 -31.69 15.42
CA GLU A 470 -23.99 -30.55 15.10
C GLU A 470 -24.27 -30.46 13.59
N LEU A 471 -23.22 -30.53 12.77
CA LEU A 471 -23.31 -30.52 11.31
C LEU A 471 -24.16 -31.67 10.74
N ARG A 472 -24.22 -32.83 11.41
CA ARG A 472 -25.08 -33.95 11.00
C ARG A 472 -26.56 -33.74 11.30
N LYS A 473 -26.88 -32.94 12.33
CA LYS A 473 -28.27 -32.65 12.73
C LYS A 473 -28.93 -31.58 11.85
N LYS A 474 -28.14 -30.73 11.20
CA LYS A 474 -28.61 -29.71 10.25
C LYS A 474 -28.61 -30.33 8.84
N PRO A 475 -29.75 -30.68 8.23
CA PRO A 475 -29.75 -31.21 6.86
C PRO A 475 -29.19 -30.15 5.91
N PRO A 476 -28.44 -30.54 4.86
CA PRO A 476 -27.94 -29.58 3.88
C PRO A 476 -29.12 -28.93 3.17
N GLU A 477 -29.23 -27.61 3.24
CA GLU A 477 -30.14 -26.85 2.39
C GLU A 477 -29.80 -27.19 0.93
N GLY A 478 -30.70 -27.90 0.23
CA GLY A 478 -30.54 -28.23 -1.18
C GLY A 478 -30.63 -29.71 -1.58
N ARG A 479 -31.02 -30.63 -0.70
CA ARG A 479 -31.52 -31.96 -1.13
C ARG A 479 -32.94 -32.18 -0.65
N THR A 480 -33.90 -31.80 -1.49
CA THR A 480 -35.26 -32.35 -1.42
C THR A 480 -35.20 -33.86 -1.73
N PRO A 481 -36.00 -34.69 -1.03
CA PRO A 481 -36.00 -36.14 -1.20
C PRO A 481 -36.49 -36.60 -2.57
#